data_AF-A0A553GSS8-F1
#
_entry.id   AF-A0A553GSS8-F1
#
_cell.length_a   1.000
_cell.length_b   1.000
_cell.length_c   1.000
_cell.angle_alpha   90.00
_cell.angle_beta   90.00
_cell.angle_gamma   90.00
#
_symmetry.space_group_name_H-M   'P 1'
#
loop_
_entity.id
_entity.type
_entity.pdbx_description
1 polymer ?
#
loop_
_entity_poly.entity_id
_entity_poly.type
_entity_poly.pdbx_seq_one_letter_code
_entity_poly.pdbx_strand_id
1 'polypeptide(L)'
;MADRRIMRLTWNPNNWELPTGHIWREKSQGNRNVAYEHQYGYGHEEWLFNERFRIDGYQYGYIRGVNNLSSETELINQITLYTIRDDKQRCLVGNLFNVEIIEGFEEEQKKIEALITSYKSSMIEELENVNADFEHFKHDQLLPNVKFKWDEADIFHQPMPVNFLYGAEFNRFQAYYLKDELIEPIAKAFDKKATFCFQNGKASNTSEYSKSSLKKVTTVKRRHGEITDDLYDFLLSLGNKKEDVSVEKTRIGGAIIDVVVKHGNRFDLFEVKTSNSALKNIRQALGQILEYALLDAELNCSRLIIIGPAELRSFEREYFTRLKSMVNIKLEYWVYKSNEIQIEKKFLIEK
;
A
#
# COMPACT_ATOMS: atom_id res chain seq x y z
N MET A 1 -11.93 14.18 -28.96
CA MET A 1 -12.23 13.84 -27.55
C MET A 1 -10.92 13.69 -26.82
N ALA A 2 -10.87 13.99 -25.52
CA ALA A 2 -9.64 13.74 -24.75
C ALA A 2 -9.33 12.23 -24.74
N ASP A 3 -8.10 11.83 -25.03
CA ASP A 3 -7.67 10.43 -24.94
C ASP A 3 -7.55 10.05 -23.47
N ARG A 4 -8.52 9.25 -23.00
CA ARG A 4 -8.58 8.73 -21.63
C ARG A 4 -8.45 7.23 -21.67
N ARG A 5 -7.50 6.71 -20.90
CA ARG A 5 -7.19 5.28 -20.85
C ARG A 5 -7.19 4.73 -19.43
N ILE A 6 -7.40 3.43 -19.30
CA ILE A 6 -7.25 2.68 -18.05
C ILE A 6 -6.22 1.57 -18.26
N MET A 7 -5.24 1.49 -17.36
CA MET A 7 -4.10 0.58 -17.49
C MET A 7 -3.80 -0.15 -16.18
N ARG A 8 -3.45 -1.43 -16.31
CA ARG A 8 -3.06 -2.27 -15.19
C ARG A 8 -1.58 -2.06 -14.87
N LEU A 9 -1.27 -1.95 -13.58
CA LEU A 9 0.07 -2.14 -13.04
C LEU A 9 0.18 -3.48 -12.31
N THR A 10 1.39 -4.03 -12.28
CA THR A 10 1.73 -5.15 -11.38
C THR A 10 1.47 -4.74 -9.94
N TRP A 11 0.94 -5.65 -9.12
CA TRP A 11 0.71 -5.38 -7.70
C TRP A 11 2.04 -5.11 -7.01
N ASN A 12 2.13 -3.95 -6.34
CA ASN A 12 3.34 -3.56 -5.64
C ASN A 12 2.98 -2.87 -4.30
N PRO A 13 3.18 -3.52 -3.14
CA PRO A 13 2.95 -2.90 -1.83
C PRO A 13 3.98 -1.85 -1.42
N ASN A 14 5.08 -1.68 -2.16
CA ASN A 14 6.07 -0.62 -1.98
C ASN A 14 5.73 0.62 -2.83
N ASN A 15 4.43 0.91 -3.02
CA ASN A 15 3.92 2.08 -3.73
C ASN A 15 4.49 2.30 -5.15
N TRP A 16 4.94 1.25 -5.85
CA TRP A 16 5.63 1.38 -7.15
C TRP A 16 6.88 2.27 -7.09
N GLU A 17 7.50 2.37 -5.92
CA GLU A 17 8.76 3.04 -5.70
C GLU A 17 9.92 2.05 -5.75
N LEU A 18 9.72 0.80 -5.32
CA LEU A 18 10.75 -0.24 -5.23
C LEU A 18 10.19 -1.62 -5.60
N PRO A 19 11.03 -2.56 -6.07
CA PRO A 19 10.61 -3.91 -6.40
C PRO A 19 10.19 -4.68 -5.14
N THR A 20 9.27 -5.63 -5.32
CA THR A 20 8.67 -6.36 -4.18
C THR A 20 9.15 -7.80 -4.05
N GLY A 21 9.73 -8.37 -5.10
CA GLY A 21 10.15 -9.76 -5.16
C GLY A 21 8.96 -10.69 -5.38
N HIS A 22 8.63 -10.91 -6.65
CA HIS A 22 7.60 -11.86 -7.06
C HIS A 22 8.15 -13.28 -7.06
N ILE A 23 7.28 -14.27 -6.84
CA ILE A 23 7.69 -15.67 -7.02
C ILE A 23 7.97 -15.91 -8.50
N TRP A 24 9.21 -16.27 -8.80
CA TRP A 24 9.64 -16.58 -10.15
C TRP A 24 10.42 -17.89 -10.21
N ARG A 25 10.66 -18.36 -11.43
CA ARG A 25 11.47 -19.56 -11.69
C ARG A 25 12.23 -19.36 -12.99
N GLU A 26 13.52 -19.64 -12.98
CA GLU A 26 14.40 -19.57 -14.17
C GLU A 26 13.81 -20.31 -15.38
N LYS A 27 13.22 -21.51 -15.17
CA LYS A 27 12.55 -22.27 -16.25
C LYS A 27 11.36 -21.57 -16.93
N SER A 28 10.83 -20.51 -16.32
CA SER A 28 9.72 -19.72 -16.88
C SER A 28 10.21 -18.59 -17.78
N GLN A 29 11.51 -18.28 -17.79
CA GLN A 29 12.08 -17.20 -18.59
C GLN A 29 11.91 -17.45 -20.08
N GLY A 30 11.62 -16.36 -20.81
CA GLY A 30 11.31 -16.39 -22.24
C GLY A 30 9.91 -16.94 -22.57
N ASN A 31 9.17 -17.48 -21.61
CA ASN A 31 7.82 -17.99 -21.86
C ASN A 31 6.80 -16.85 -21.91
N ARG A 32 6.37 -16.50 -23.12
CA ARG A 32 5.39 -15.43 -23.37
C ARG A 32 4.02 -15.63 -22.70
N ASN A 33 3.70 -16.85 -22.27
CA ASN A 33 2.45 -17.16 -21.54
C ASN A 33 2.58 -16.93 -20.02
N VAL A 34 3.78 -16.61 -19.52
CA VAL A 34 4.04 -16.30 -18.12
C VAL A 34 4.24 -14.79 -17.99
N ALA A 35 3.62 -14.17 -16.99
CA ALA A 35 3.79 -12.75 -16.72
C ALA A 35 5.26 -12.44 -16.39
N TYR A 36 5.75 -11.24 -16.74
CA TYR A 36 7.19 -10.94 -16.72
C TYR A 36 7.76 -11.03 -15.28
N GLU A 37 6.98 -10.55 -14.32
CA GLU A 37 7.26 -10.63 -12.89
C GLU A 37 7.37 -12.08 -12.38
N HIS A 38 6.68 -13.04 -13.00
CA HIS A 38 6.82 -14.47 -12.68
C HIS A 38 7.96 -15.16 -13.46
N GLN A 39 8.54 -14.48 -14.44
CA GLN A 39 9.73 -14.95 -15.16
C GLN A 39 11.01 -14.50 -14.45
N TYR A 40 11.04 -13.28 -13.93
CA TYR A 40 12.27 -12.64 -13.42
C TYR A 40 12.16 -12.17 -11.96
N GLY A 41 10.99 -12.20 -11.34
CA GLY A 41 10.82 -11.79 -9.94
C GLY A 41 10.57 -10.30 -9.73
N TYR A 42 10.49 -9.53 -10.81
CA TYR A 42 10.18 -8.09 -10.79
C TYR A 42 9.50 -7.66 -12.08
N GLY A 43 8.81 -6.51 -12.06
CA GLY A 43 8.34 -5.80 -13.25
C GLY A 43 8.94 -4.40 -13.33
N HIS A 44 9.27 -3.92 -14.53
CA HIS A 44 9.78 -2.56 -14.73
C HIS A 44 8.85 -1.45 -14.19
N GLU A 45 7.54 -1.69 -14.18
CA GLU A 45 6.54 -0.76 -13.63
C GLU A 45 6.67 -0.59 -12.10
N GLU A 46 7.44 -1.44 -11.40
CA GLU A 46 7.61 -1.37 -9.95
C GLU A 46 8.45 -0.18 -9.47
N TRP A 47 9.06 0.58 -10.39
CA TRP A 47 9.72 1.85 -10.10
C TRP A 47 9.00 3.06 -10.72
N LEU A 48 7.75 2.92 -11.18
CA LEU A 48 6.99 3.98 -11.85
C LEU A 48 6.95 5.30 -11.07
N PHE A 49 6.91 5.24 -9.74
CA PHE A 49 6.86 6.41 -8.85
C PHE A 49 8.16 6.63 -8.08
N ASN A 50 9.27 6.00 -8.49
CA ASN A 50 10.54 6.20 -7.83
C ASN A 50 11.05 7.63 -8.03
N GLU A 51 11.27 8.36 -6.92
CA GLU A 51 11.69 9.76 -6.95
C GLU A 51 13.03 10.01 -7.63
N ARG A 52 13.91 8.99 -7.71
CA ARG A 52 15.20 9.07 -8.41
C ARG A 52 15.03 9.35 -9.90
N PHE A 53 13.86 9.05 -10.45
CA PHE A 53 13.55 9.23 -11.88
C PHE A 53 12.74 10.51 -12.12
N ARG A 54 12.83 11.48 -11.20
CA ARG A 54 12.21 12.79 -11.36
C ARG A 54 13.21 13.81 -11.87
N ILE A 55 12.90 14.46 -12.99
CA ILE A 55 13.73 15.51 -13.58
C ILE A 55 12.86 16.71 -13.92
N ASP A 56 13.24 17.90 -13.46
CA ASP A 56 12.54 19.16 -13.76
C ASP A 56 11.02 19.13 -13.46
N GLY A 57 10.62 18.41 -12.41
CA GLY A 57 9.21 18.24 -12.00
C GLY A 57 8.46 17.12 -12.74
N TYR A 58 9.06 16.51 -13.76
CA TYR A 58 8.50 15.37 -14.47
C TYR A 58 8.95 14.06 -13.83
N GLN A 59 8.00 13.17 -13.57
CA GLN A 59 8.25 11.78 -13.24
C GLN A 59 8.41 10.97 -14.53
N TYR A 60 9.52 10.25 -14.63
CA TYR A 60 9.74 9.27 -15.68
C TYR A 60 9.48 7.87 -15.12
N GLY A 61 8.90 7.01 -15.94
CA GLY A 61 8.68 5.64 -15.53
C GLY A 61 8.24 4.74 -16.67
N TYR A 62 7.93 3.51 -16.30
CA TYR A 62 7.53 2.48 -17.24
C TYR A 62 6.09 2.04 -16.97
N ILE A 63 5.28 2.02 -18.01
CA ILE A 63 3.94 1.44 -18.01
C ILE A 63 3.86 0.44 -19.15
N ARG A 64 3.79 -0.86 -18.85
CA ARG A 64 3.76 -1.95 -19.84
C ARG A 64 2.57 -1.82 -20.80
N GLY A 65 1.45 -1.27 -20.32
CA GLY A 65 0.26 -1.02 -21.13
C GLY A 65 0.51 -0.14 -22.36
N VAL A 66 1.53 0.71 -22.32
CA VAL A 66 1.89 1.67 -23.37
C VAL A 66 2.63 1.01 -24.56
N ASN A 67 3.37 -0.08 -24.36
CA ASN A 67 4.20 -0.67 -25.43
C ASN A 67 3.41 -1.16 -26.66
N ASN A 68 2.10 -1.32 -26.54
CA ASN A 68 1.23 -1.77 -27.64
C ASN A 68 0.48 -0.61 -28.31
N LEU A 69 0.85 0.64 -28.01
CA LEU A 69 0.28 1.81 -28.66
C LEU A 69 0.82 2.00 -30.08
N SER A 70 0.08 2.76 -30.88
CA SER A 70 0.59 3.24 -32.16
C SER A 70 1.80 4.14 -31.92
N SER A 71 2.82 4.05 -32.78
CA SER A 71 3.98 4.95 -32.77
C SER A 71 3.60 6.42 -32.96
N GLU A 72 2.38 6.71 -33.42
CA GLU A 72 1.83 8.06 -33.55
C GLU A 72 1.23 8.60 -32.24
N THR A 73 1.13 7.77 -31.19
CA THR A 73 0.56 8.19 -29.90
C THR A 73 1.65 8.86 -29.07
N GLU A 74 1.76 10.18 -29.14
CA GLU A 74 2.75 10.95 -28.38
C GLU A 74 2.22 11.42 -27.01
N LEU A 75 0.90 11.52 -26.85
CA LEU A 75 0.25 12.07 -25.66
C LEU A 75 -1.05 11.34 -25.34
N ILE A 76 -1.24 11.02 -24.05
CA ILE A 76 -2.51 10.56 -23.48
C ILE A 76 -2.98 11.58 -22.45
N ASN A 77 -4.19 12.14 -22.61
CA ASN A 77 -4.68 13.18 -21.71
C ASN A 77 -4.87 12.69 -20.27
N GLN A 78 -5.31 11.44 -20.09
CA GLN A 78 -5.46 10.83 -18.77
C GLN A 78 -5.20 9.32 -18.83
N ILE A 79 -4.39 8.82 -17.89
CA ILE A 79 -4.25 7.39 -17.61
C ILE A 79 -4.77 7.14 -16.19
N THR A 80 -5.87 6.41 -16.07
CA THR A 80 -6.29 5.81 -14.80
C THR A 80 -5.52 4.51 -14.58
N LEU A 81 -4.74 4.46 -13.52
CA LEU A 81 -3.97 3.29 -13.12
C LEU A 81 -4.77 2.47 -12.12
N TYR A 82 -4.79 1.15 -12.33
CA TYR A 82 -5.33 0.20 -11.36
C TYR A 82 -4.41 -1.00 -11.23
N THR A 83 -4.58 -1.77 -10.16
CA THR A 83 -3.84 -3.00 -9.92
C THR A 83 -4.79 -4.10 -9.45
N ILE A 84 -4.31 -5.35 -9.47
CA ILE A 84 -5.03 -6.51 -8.98
C ILE A 84 -4.17 -7.15 -7.89
N ARG A 85 -4.64 -7.08 -6.64
CA ARG A 85 -3.99 -7.69 -5.47
C ARG A 85 -4.02 -9.21 -5.55
N ASP A 86 -3.24 -9.85 -4.69
CA ASP A 86 -3.15 -11.31 -4.60
C ASP A 86 -4.50 -11.97 -4.29
N ASP A 87 -5.33 -11.31 -3.48
CA ASP A 87 -6.71 -11.69 -3.13
C ASP A 87 -7.74 -11.42 -4.24
N LYS A 88 -7.27 -11.01 -5.43
CA LYS A 88 -8.06 -10.62 -6.61
C LYS A 88 -8.85 -9.32 -6.42
N GLN A 89 -8.69 -8.62 -5.30
CA GLN A 89 -9.25 -7.29 -5.15
C GLN A 89 -8.60 -6.35 -6.17
N ARG A 90 -9.44 -5.64 -6.92
CA ARG A 90 -9.00 -4.57 -7.81
C ARG A 90 -8.92 -3.28 -7.02
N CYS A 91 -7.82 -2.54 -7.20
CA CYS A 91 -7.61 -1.27 -6.55
C CYS A 91 -7.23 -0.20 -7.58
N LEU A 92 -7.79 1.01 -7.45
CA LEU A 92 -7.26 2.18 -8.13
C LEU A 92 -5.93 2.58 -7.50
N VAL A 93 -4.98 2.98 -8.34
CA VAL A 93 -3.66 3.46 -7.93
C VAL A 93 -3.59 4.97 -8.03
N GLY A 94 -4.05 5.53 -9.14
CA GLY A 94 -4.00 6.98 -9.36
C GLY A 94 -4.48 7.37 -10.76
N ASN A 95 -4.64 8.66 -10.98
CA ASN A 95 -4.79 9.26 -12.30
C ASN A 95 -3.51 10.03 -12.63
N LEU A 96 -2.94 9.71 -13.79
CA LEU A 96 -1.88 10.50 -14.41
C LEU A 96 -2.52 11.38 -15.49
N PHE A 97 -2.06 12.61 -15.61
CA PHE A 97 -2.59 13.58 -16.58
C PHE A 97 -1.49 14.00 -17.54
N ASN A 98 -1.87 14.30 -18.79
CA ASN A 98 -0.97 14.76 -19.85
C ASN A 98 0.28 13.87 -19.96
N VAL A 99 0.07 12.56 -20.03
CA VAL A 99 1.15 11.58 -20.06
C VAL A 99 1.76 11.56 -21.45
N GLU A 100 3.02 11.98 -21.55
CA GLU A 100 3.81 11.94 -22.78
C GLU A 100 4.39 10.53 -22.94
N ILE A 101 4.21 9.95 -24.13
CA ILE A 101 4.83 8.70 -24.52
C ILE A 101 6.21 9.05 -25.06
N ILE A 102 7.27 8.56 -24.40
CA ILE A 102 8.64 8.92 -24.73
C ILE A 102 9.38 7.80 -25.48
N GLU A 103 8.71 6.67 -25.72
CA GLU A 103 9.25 5.59 -26.55
C GLU A 103 9.48 6.09 -27.99
N GLY A 104 10.72 6.03 -28.48
CA GLY A 104 11.11 6.54 -29.79
C GLY A 104 11.60 8.00 -29.80
N PHE A 105 11.54 8.71 -28.68
CA PHE A 105 12.09 10.07 -28.54
C PHE A 105 13.52 10.01 -28.01
N GLU A 106 14.49 9.80 -28.90
CA GLU A 106 15.89 9.51 -28.53
C GLU A 106 16.51 10.47 -27.52
N GLU A 107 16.34 11.77 -27.68
CA GLU A 107 16.96 12.76 -26.78
C GLU A 107 16.39 12.67 -25.36
N GLU A 108 15.08 12.43 -25.26
CA GLU A 108 14.40 12.27 -23.98
C GLU A 108 14.78 10.95 -23.32
N GLN A 109 14.88 9.87 -24.11
CA GLN A 109 15.31 8.55 -23.63
C GLN A 109 16.76 8.56 -23.16
N LYS A 110 17.68 9.18 -23.91
CA LYS A 110 19.09 9.32 -23.51
C LYS A 110 19.23 10.10 -22.20
N LYS A 111 18.43 11.16 -22.01
CA LYS A 111 18.41 11.96 -20.77
C LYS A 111 18.10 11.09 -19.57
N ILE A 112 17.03 10.29 -19.62
CA ILE A 112 16.62 9.45 -18.48
C ILE A 112 17.46 8.18 -18.34
N GLU A 113 17.95 7.60 -19.44
CA GLU A 113 18.81 6.41 -19.44
C GLU A 113 20.13 6.69 -18.71
N ALA A 114 20.73 7.87 -18.93
CA ALA A 114 21.93 8.28 -18.20
C ALA A 114 21.70 8.34 -16.68
N LEU A 115 20.53 8.85 -16.26
CA LEU A 115 20.15 8.93 -14.84
C LEU A 115 19.92 7.55 -14.25
N ILE A 116 19.17 6.68 -14.92
CA ILE A 116 18.93 5.29 -14.47
C ILE A 116 20.26 4.52 -14.38
N THR A 117 21.15 4.71 -15.35
CA THR A 117 22.48 4.10 -15.34
C THR A 117 23.27 4.48 -14.08
N SER A 118 23.16 5.74 -13.62
CA SER A 118 23.82 6.19 -12.39
C SER A 118 23.29 5.51 -11.11
N TYR A 119 22.04 5.04 -11.13
CA TYR A 119 21.41 4.31 -10.03
C TYR A 119 21.43 2.78 -10.20
N LYS A 120 22.01 2.27 -11.29
CA LYS A 120 21.98 0.84 -11.63
C LYS A 120 22.48 -0.05 -10.48
N SER A 121 23.54 0.33 -9.79
CA SER A 121 24.07 -0.43 -8.65
C SER A 121 23.06 -0.55 -7.51
N SER A 122 22.37 0.53 -7.15
CA SER A 122 21.33 0.50 -6.11
C SER A 122 20.12 -0.32 -6.55
N MET A 123 19.71 -0.23 -7.82
CA MET A 123 18.62 -1.05 -8.35
C MET A 123 18.96 -2.55 -8.35
N ILE A 124 20.21 -2.91 -8.62
CA ILE A 124 20.69 -4.30 -8.50
C ILE A 124 20.59 -4.76 -7.04
N GLU A 125 21.06 -3.96 -6.08
CA GLU A 125 20.96 -4.27 -4.65
C GLU A 125 19.49 -4.42 -4.19
N GLU A 126 18.58 -3.58 -4.70
CA GLU A 126 17.14 -3.70 -4.46
C GLU A 126 16.59 -5.05 -4.94
N LEU A 127 16.99 -5.50 -6.13
CA LEU A 127 16.58 -6.78 -6.69
C LEU A 127 17.18 -7.97 -5.95
N GLU A 128 18.46 -7.89 -5.55
CA GLU A 128 19.12 -8.89 -4.70
C GLU A 128 18.38 -9.05 -3.37
N ASN A 129 18.02 -7.93 -2.73
CA ASN A 129 17.32 -7.92 -1.44
C ASN A 129 15.95 -8.59 -1.47
N VAL A 130 15.29 -8.59 -2.64
CA VAL A 130 13.98 -9.23 -2.83
C VAL A 130 14.06 -10.60 -3.53
N ASN A 131 15.27 -11.13 -3.73
CA ASN A 131 15.54 -12.40 -4.42
C ASN A 131 14.98 -12.46 -5.85
N ALA A 132 15.02 -11.34 -6.57
CA ALA A 132 14.67 -11.26 -7.98
C ALA A 132 15.90 -11.53 -8.88
N ASP A 133 15.67 -11.74 -10.17
CA ASP A 133 16.73 -11.97 -11.16
C ASP A 133 17.45 -10.66 -11.55
N PHE A 134 18.39 -10.26 -10.70
CA PHE A 134 19.21 -9.08 -10.94
C PHE A 134 20.23 -9.28 -12.07
N GLU A 135 20.59 -10.52 -12.44
CA GLU A 135 21.49 -10.79 -13.57
C GLU A 135 20.79 -10.46 -14.90
N HIS A 136 19.52 -10.86 -15.05
CA HIS A 136 18.71 -10.45 -16.20
C HIS A 136 18.63 -8.92 -16.32
N PHE A 137 18.41 -8.21 -15.20
CA PHE A 137 18.35 -6.75 -15.18
C PHE A 137 19.65 -6.06 -15.66
N LYS A 138 20.82 -6.69 -15.46
CA LYS A 138 22.09 -6.11 -15.96
C LYS A 138 22.11 -5.99 -17.47
N HIS A 139 21.39 -6.88 -18.17
CA HIS A 139 21.31 -6.97 -19.62
C HIS A 139 20.04 -6.33 -20.19
N ASP A 140 18.91 -6.42 -19.47
CA ASP A 140 17.60 -5.86 -19.84
C ASP A 140 17.25 -4.72 -18.87
N GLN A 141 17.84 -3.55 -19.12
CA GLN A 141 17.70 -2.40 -18.23
C GLN A 141 16.33 -1.74 -18.37
N LEU A 142 15.88 -1.10 -17.28
CA LEU A 142 14.68 -0.27 -17.29
C LEU A 142 14.84 0.88 -18.30
N LEU A 143 13.97 0.90 -19.31
CA LEU A 143 13.82 2.01 -20.24
C LEU A 143 12.44 2.65 -20.04
N PRO A 144 12.34 3.81 -19.38
CA PRO A 144 11.09 4.53 -19.22
C PRO A 144 10.43 4.80 -20.58
N ASN A 145 9.13 4.57 -20.65
CA ASN A 145 8.33 4.76 -21.86
C ASN A 145 7.28 5.86 -21.70
N VAL A 146 7.16 6.43 -20.49
CA VAL A 146 6.30 7.58 -20.21
C VAL A 146 7.00 8.62 -19.36
N LYS A 147 6.55 9.87 -19.50
CA LYS A 147 6.74 10.91 -18.49
C LYS A 147 5.46 11.70 -18.24
N PHE A 148 5.32 12.25 -17.05
CA PHE A 148 4.19 13.09 -16.64
C PHE A 148 4.62 14.03 -15.53
N LYS A 149 3.91 15.16 -15.36
CA LYS A 149 4.19 16.06 -14.24
C LYS A 149 3.75 15.45 -12.92
N TRP A 150 4.67 15.42 -11.96
CA TRP A 150 4.41 14.78 -10.67
C TRP A 150 3.35 15.52 -9.83
N ASP A 151 3.37 16.85 -9.86
CA ASP A 151 2.45 17.71 -9.10
C ASP A 151 1.03 17.76 -9.68
N GLU A 152 0.86 17.37 -10.94
CA GLU A 152 -0.45 17.25 -11.58
C GLU A 152 -1.09 15.87 -11.35
N ALA A 153 -0.33 14.84 -10.98
CA ALA A 153 -0.85 13.49 -10.76
C ALA A 153 -1.71 13.40 -9.48
N ASP A 154 -2.83 12.66 -9.52
CA ASP A 154 -3.64 12.35 -8.34
C ASP A 154 -3.45 10.86 -7.99
N ILE A 155 -2.58 10.60 -7.02
CA ILE A 155 -2.17 9.23 -6.64
C ILE A 155 -2.70 8.93 -5.23
N PHE A 156 -3.32 7.76 -5.05
CA PHE A 156 -3.70 7.32 -3.72
C PHE A 156 -2.46 6.92 -2.91
N HIS A 157 -2.36 7.38 -1.66
CA HIS A 157 -1.28 6.97 -0.76
C HIS A 157 -1.25 5.45 -0.55
N GLN A 158 -2.43 4.83 -0.49
CA GLN A 158 -2.61 3.38 -0.51
C GLN A 158 -3.66 3.03 -1.58
N PRO A 159 -3.43 2.00 -2.41
CA PRO A 159 -4.35 1.67 -3.51
C PRO A 159 -5.79 1.46 -3.04
N MET A 160 -6.72 2.23 -3.60
CA MET A 160 -8.12 2.26 -3.17
C MET A 160 -8.89 1.05 -3.72
N PRO A 161 -9.39 0.12 -2.89
CA PRO A 161 -10.19 -0.99 -3.36
C PRO A 161 -11.50 -0.54 -3.99
N VAL A 162 -11.85 -1.10 -5.15
CA VAL A 162 -13.08 -0.75 -5.87
C VAL A 162 -13.82 -1.99 -6.37
N ASN A 163 -15.15 -1.97 -6.23
CA ASN A 163 -16.00 -3.09 -6.66
C ASN A 163 -16.52 -2.92 -8.09
N PHE A 164 -16.60 -1.70 -8.62
CA PHE A 164 -17.11 -1.47 -9.97
C PHE A 164 -16.18 -1.99 -11.09
N LEU A 165 -14.93 -2.31 -10.78
CA LEU A 165 -14.03 -3.01 -11.70
C LEU A 165 -14.11 -4.53 -11.56
N TYR A 166 -14.85 -5.07 -10.59
CA TYR A 166 -14.98 -6.51 -10.40
C TYR A 166 -15.60 -7.15 -11.65
N GLY A 167 -15.00 -8.23 -12.15
CA GLY A 167 -15.42 -8.88 -13.40
C GLY A 167 -15.10 -8.10 -14.68
N ALA A 168 -14.51 -6.90 -14.61
CA ALA A 168 -14.12 -6.15 -15.80
C ALA A 168 -13.08 -6.90 -16.65
N GLU A 169 -13.14 -6.73 -17.97
CA GLU A 169 -12.29 -7.41 -18.94
C GLU A 169 -10.84 -6.91 -18.97
N PHE A 170 -10.52 -5.87 -18.18
CA PHE A 170 -9.19 -5.31 -18.04
C PHE A 170 -8.30 -6.26 -17.22
N ASN A 171 -7.81 -7.33 -17.85
CA ASN A 171 -6.97 -8.34 -17.19
C ASN A 171 -5.51 -8.28 -17.66
N ARG A 172 -5.27 -7.72 -18.85
CA ARG A 172 -3.94 -7.66 -19.47
C ARG A 172 -3.31 -6.30 -19.24
N PHE A 173 -1.98 -6.26 -19.35
CA PHE A 173 -1.20 -5.02 -19.40
C PHE A 173 -1.39 -4.37 -20.77
N GLN A 174 -2.50 -3.66 -20.95
CA GLN A 174 -2.88 -3.00 -22.21
C GLN A 174 -3.49 -1.63 -21.93
N ALA A 175 -3.34 -0.73 -22.90
CA ALA A 175 -3.94 0.59 -22.91
C ALA A 175 -5.41 0.55 -23.37
N TYR A 176 -6.34 0.25 -22.47
CA TYR A 176 -7.77 0.27 -22.78
C TYR A 176 -8.31 1.69 -22.79
N TYR A 177 -9.18 2.03 -23.75
CA TYR A 177 -9.96 3.27 -23.66
C TYR A 177 -10.86 3.23 -22.43
N LEU A 178 -10.88 4.35 -21.70
CA LEU A 178 -11.73 4.51 -20.54
C LEU A 178 -13.19 4.61 -20.99
N LYS A 179 -14.00 3.62 -20.63
CA LYS A 179 -15.44 3.62 -20.93
C LYS A 179 -16.15 4.72 -20.14
N ASP A 180 -17.11 5.39 -20.77
CA ASP A 180 -17.87 6.49 -20.14
C ASP A 180 -18.55 6.07 -18.82
N GLU A 181 -19.04 4.84 -18.75
CA GLU A 181 -19.68 4.26 -17.55
C GLU A 181 -18.74 4.20 -16.32
N LEU A 182 -17.42 4.26 -16.52
CA LEU A 182 -16.42 4.20 -15.44
C LEU A 182 -16.00 5.58 -14.94
N ILE A 183 -16.26 6.65 -15.69
CA ILE A 183 -15.81 8.02 -15.36
C ILE A 183 -16.36 8.45 -14.00
N GLU A 184 -17.68 8.37 -13.82
CA GLU A 184 -18.37 8.77 -12.59
C GLU A 184 -17.97 7.90 -11.38
N PRO A 185 -17.94 6.55 -11.45
CA PRO A 185 -17.44 5.71 -10.37
C PRO A 185 -16.00 6.01 -9.94
N ILE A 186 -15.11 6.29 -10.90
CA ILE A 186 -13.71 6.65 -10.62
C ILE A 186 -13.66 8.00 -9.90
N ALA A 187 -14.32 9.03 -10.42
CA ALA A 187 -14.36 10.34 -9.79
C ALA A 187 -14.83 10.27 -8.32
N LYS A 188 -15.93 9.53 -8.07
CA LYS A 188 -16.43 9.28 -6.71
C LYS A 188 -15.45 8.55 -5.80
N ALA A 189 -14.58 7.71 -6.33
CA ALA A 189 -13.54 7.04 -5.54
C ALA A 189 -12.45 8.03 -5.11
N PHE A 190 -12.09 8.98 -5.97
CA PHE A 190 -11.15 10.06 -5.65
C PHE A 190 -11.75 11.07 -4.67
N ASP A 191 -13.04 11.39 -4.77
CA ASP A 191 -13.73 12.23 -3.77
C ASP A 191 -13.68 11.61 -2.37
N LYS A 192 -13.58 10.27 -2.28
CA LYS A 192 -13.49 9.50 -1.04
C LYS A 192 -12.06 9.18 -0.60
N LYS A 193 -11.05 9.79 -1.21
CA LYS A 193 -9.63 9.51 -0.90
C LYS A 193 -9.20 9.81 0.53
N ALA A 194 -10.04 10.49 1.30
CA ALA A 194 -9.82 10.80 2.69
C ALA A 194 -10.93 10.28 3.62
N THR A 195 -11.93 9.55 3.10
CA THR A 195 -13.14 9.21 3.87
C THR A 195 -12.94 7.96 4.73
N PHE A 196 -13.43 8.04 5.97
CA PHE A 196 -13.56 6.94 6.90
C PHE A 196 -14.78 6.07 6.59
N CYS A 197 -14.57 4.76 6.44
CA CYS A 197 -15.60 3.80 6.11
C CYS A 197 -15.57 2.63 7.11
N PHE A 198 -16.37 2.73 8.17
CA PHE A 198 -16.50 1.67 9.17
C PHE A 198 -17.12 0.41 8.58
N GLN A 199 -16.49 -0.73 8.80
CA GLN A 199 -17.02 -2.04 8.43
C GLN A 199 -16.81 -3.04 9.56
N ASN A 200 -17.90 -3.46 10.19
CA ASN A 200 -17.88 -4.37 11.33
C ASN A 200 -17.41 -5.79 10.99
N GLY A 201 -17.08 -6.54 12.04
CA GLY A 201 -16.61 -7.92 11.97
C GLY A 201 -15.12 -8.02 11.72
N LYS A 202 -14.66 -9.26 11.56
CA LYS A 202 -13.26 -9.61 11.41
C LYS A 202 -12.98 -10.06 9.98
N ALA A 203 -11.89 -9.58 9.38
CA ALA A 203 -11.43 -10.10 8.10
C ALA A 203 -11.18 -11.61 8.22
N SER A 204 -11.69 -12.41 7.28
CA SER A 204 -11.27 -13.81 7.20
C SER A 204 -9.78 -13.83 6.86
N ASN A 205 -8.99 -14.70 7.50
CA ASN A 205 -7.54 -14.89 7.29
C ASN A 205 -7.13 -15.33 5.87
N THR A 206 -7.89 -14.95 4.84
CA THR A 206 -7.78 -15.37 3.45
C THR A 206 -6.90 -14.48 2.58
N SER A 207 -6.29 -13.42 3.11
CA SER A 207 -5.56 -12.43 2.28
C SER A 207 -4.32 -11.84 2.94
N GLU A 208 -3.50 -12.68 3.58
CA GLU A 208 -2.09 -12.37 3.86
C GLU A 208 -1.15 -13.44 3.28
N TYR A 209 -1.49 -14.00 2.12
CA TYR A 209 -0.55 -14.81 1.33
C TYR A 209 0.34 -13.93 0.45
N SER A 210 0.96 -12.90 1.01
CA SER A 210 2.24 -12.45 0.46
C SER A 210 3.28 -13.48 0.89
N LYS A 211 3.53 -14.46 0.02
CA LYS A 211 4.75 -15.26 0.06
C LYS A 211 5.93 -14.35 -0.30
N SER A 212 6.22 -13.36 0.55
CA SER A 212 7.49 -12.66 0.54
C SER A 212 8.50 -13.53 1.29
N SER A 213 9.61 -13.78 0.63
CA SER A 213 10.61 -14.83 0.87
C SER A 213 11.55 -14.55 2.05
N LEU A 214 11.03 -14.14 3.21
CA LEU A 214 11.81 -14.01 4.44
C LEU A 214 11.03 -14.56 5.64
N LYS A 215 11.55 -15.62 6.28
CA LYS A 215 10.97 -16.23 7.50
C LYS A 215 10.54 -15.19 8.55
N LYS A 216 11.29 -14.08 8.64
CA LYS A 216 11.04 -12.96 9.56
C LYS A 216 9.72 -12.22 9.28
N VAL A 217 9.36 -11.99 8.02
CA VAL A 217 8.09 -11.32 7.65
C VAL A 217 6.90 -12.21 8.00
N THR A 218 7.00 -13.51 7.70
CA THR A 218 5.96 -14.49 8.05
C THR A 218 5.75 -14.58 9.58
N THR A 219 6.82 -14.58 10.38
CA THR A 219 6.72 -14.58 11.84
C THR A 219 6.07 -13.30 12.38
N VAL A 220 6.42 -12.14 11.83
CA VAL A 220 5.83 -10.86 12.23
C VAL A 220 4.33 -10.82 11.94
N LYS A 221 3.91 -11.24 10.74
CA LYS A 221 2.49 -11.30 10.34
C LYS A 221 1.67 -12.22 11.22
N ARG A 222 2.18 -13.43 11.46
CA ARG A 222 1.53 -14.39 12.37
C ARG A 222 1.34 -13.79 13.77
N ARG A 223 2.36 -13.12 14.31
CA ARG A 223 2.27 -12.50 15.64
C ARG A 223 1.30 -11.31 15.67
N HIS A 224 1.20 -10.54 14.58
CA HIS A 224 0.22 -9.45 14.48
C HIS A 224 -1.21 -10.00 14.48
N GLY A 225 -1.48 -11.02 13.64
CA GLY A 225 -2.77 -11.70 13.61
C GLY A 225 -3.16 -12.35 14.95
N GLU A 226 -2.21 -12.96 15.66
CA GLU A 226 -2.45 -13.49 17.02
C GLU A 226 -2.88 -12.38 18.00
N ILE A 227 -2.29 -11.19 17.91
CA ILE A 227 -2.63 -10.06 18.77
C ILE A 227 -4.00 -9.47 18.41
N THR A 228 -4.31 -9.28 17.13
CA THR A 228 -5.61 -8.72 16.70
C THR A 228 -6.76 -9.68 17.01
N ASP A 229 -6.53 -10.99 16.90
CA ASP A 229 -7.47 -12.04 17.29
C ASP A 229 -7.78 -12.00 18.79
N ASP A 230 -6.75 -11.99 19.62
CA ASP A 230 -6.91 -11.86 21.07
C ASP A 230 -7.56 -10.52 21.45
N LEU A 231 -7.22 -9.43 20.75
CA LEU A 231 -7.80 -8.12 21.00
C LEU A 231 -9.29 -8.11 20.72
N TYR A 232 -9.72 -8.76 19.63
CA TYR A 232 -11.14 -8.88 19.31
C TYR A 232 -11.90 -9.58 20.45
N ASP A 233 -11.41 -10.74 20.90
CA ASP A 233 -12.05 -11.50 21.97
C ASP A 233 -12.04 -10.73 23.31
N PHE A 234 -10.95 -10.02 23.61
CA PHE A 234 -10.86 -9.12 24.77
C PHE A 234 -11.87 -7.98 24.71
N LEU A 235 -12.00 -7.31 23.56
CA LEU A 235 -12.97 -6.22 23.39
C LEU A 235 -14.41 -6.71 23.55
N LEU A 236 -14.73 -7.92 23.08
CA LEU A 236 -16.04 -8.53 23.32
C LEU A 236 -16.25 -8.86 24.80
N SER A 237 -15.22 -9.32 25.52
CA SER A 237 -15.33 -9.61 26.96
C SER A 237 -15.56 -8.35 27.81
N LEU A 238 -15.13 -7.17 27.31
CA LEU A 238 -15.48 -5.86 27.89
C LEU A 238 -16.93 -5.41 27.61
N GLY A 239 -17.72 -6.22 26.92
CA GLY A 239 -19.14 -5.96 26.64
C GLY A 239 -19.41 -5.25 25.30
N ASN A 240 -18.40 -5.06 24.44
CA ASN A 240 -18.64 -4.56 23.09
C ASN A 240 -19.40 -5.60 22.26
N LYS A 241 -20.33 -5.15 21.43
CA LYS A 241 -21.03 -6.03 20.51
C LYS A 241 -20.16 -6.31 19.28
N LYS A 242 -20.32 -7.49 18.67
CA LYS A 242 -19.66 -7.85 17.41
C LYS A 242 -19.93 -6.86 16.28
N GLU A 243 -21.09 -6.21 16.29
CA GLU A 243 -21.48 -5.20 15.29
C GLU A 243 -20.74 -3.86 15.43
N ASP A 244 -20.15 -3.63 16.60
CA ASP A 244 -19.42 -2.39 16.92
C ASP A 244 -17.90 -2.57 16.82
N VAL A 245 -17.41 -3.79 16.57
CA VAL A 245 -15.97 -4.07 16.46
C VAL A 245 -15.62 -4.43 15.02
N SER A 246 -14.56 -3.81 14.51
CA SER A 246 -13.95 -4.09 13.20
C SER A 246 -12.52 -4.56 13.40
N VAL A 247 -12.10 -5.62 12.72
CA VAL A 247 -10.72 -6.09 12.67
C VAL A 247 -10.31 -6.20 11.22
N GLU A 248 -9.37 -5.37 10.79
CA GLU A 248 -8.81 -5.32 9.43
C GLU A 248 -9.85 -5.16 8.29
N LYS A 249 -10.97 -4.50 8.59
CA LYS A 249 -12.05 -4.25 7.61
C LYS A 249 -12.35 -2.78 7.41
N THR A 250 -12.30 -1.98 8.48
CA THR A 250 -12.51 -0.54 8.41
C THR A 250 -11.36 0.13 7.67
N ARG A 251 -11.70 1.13 6.85
CA ARG A 251 -10.72 1.85 6.01
C ARG A 251 -10.81 3.36 6.15
N ILE A 252 -9.71 4.02 5.83
CA ILE A 252 -9.60 5.46 5.66
C ILE A 252 -8.65 5.76 4.50
N GLY A 253 -9.13 6.45 3.47
CA GLY A 253 -8.31 6.81 2.30
C GLY A 253 -7.60 5.64 1.59
N GLY A 254 -8.16 4.44 1.67
CA GLY A 254 -7.58 3.19 1.13
C GLY A 254 -6.84 2.34 2.17
N ALA A 255 -6.29 2.96 3.22
CA ALA A 255 -5.60 2.26 4.31
C ALA A 255 -6.57 1.42 5.15
N ILE A 256 -6.10 0.26 5.64
CA ILE A 256 -6.83 -0.60 6.57
C ILE A 256 -6.40 -0.25 7.99
N ILE A 257 -7.36 -0.08 8.89
CA ILE A 257 -7.09 0.09 10.32
C ILE A 257 -7.13 -1.29 10.99
N ASP A 258 -6.12 -1.59 11.83
CA ASP A 258 -5.97 -2.90 12.47
C ASP A 258 -7.23 -3.30 13.24
N VAL A 259 -7.65 -2.47 14.20
CA VAL A 259 -8.92 -2.66 14.93
C VAL A 259 -9.62 -1.32 15.16
N VAL A 260 -10.95 -1.32 15.05
CA VAL A 260 -11.80 -0.16 15.36
C VAL A 260 -12.96 -0.58 16.25
N VAL A 261 -13.23 0.19 17.28
CA VAL A 261 -14.44 0.04 18.11
C VAL A 261 -15.33 1.25 17.94
N LYS A 262 -16.62 1.00 17.67
CA LYS A 262 -17.65 2.01 17.49
C LYS A 262 -18.44 2.22 18.78
N HIS A 263 -18.63 3.47 19.15
CA HIS A 263 -19.41 3.92 20.30
C HIS A 263 -20.43 4.98 19.86
N GLY A 264 -21.54 4.54 19.26
CA GLY A 264 -22.50 5.44 18.65
C GLY A 264 -21.91 6.11 17.41
N ASN A 265 -21.64 7.42 17.48
CA ASN A 265 -20.94 8.17 16.42
C ASN A 265 -19.44 8.35 16.67
N ARG A 266 -18.91 7.82 17.76
CA ARG A 266 -17.49 7.92 18.16
C ARG A 266 -16.74 6.65 17.81
N PHE A 267 -15.46 6.78 17.50
CA PHE A 267 -14.61 5.64 17.15
C PHE A 267 -13.31 5.63 17.95
N ASP A 268 -12.94 4.46 18.43
CA ASP A 268 -11.62 4.19 18.97
C ASP A 268 -10.80 3.42 17.94
N LEU A 269 -9.60 3.92 17.67
CA LEU A 269 -8.70 3.34 16.69
C LEU A 269 -7.59 2.61 17.43
N PHE A 270 -7.24 1.42 16.94
CA PHE A 270 -6.18 0.59 17.50
C PHE A 270 -5.14 0.31 16.42
N GLU A 271 -3.87 0.38 16.79
CA GLU A 271 -2.73 0.12 15.92
C GLU A 271 -1.78 -0.85 16.61
N VAL A 272 -1.56 -2.02 16.00
CA VAL A 272 -0.81 -3.14 16.58
C VAL A 272 0.61 -3.18 16.02
N LYS A 273 1.60 -3.27 16.91
CA LYS A 273 3.00 -3.51 16.56
C LYS A 273 3.57 -4.67 17.35
N THR A 274 4.50 -5.40 16.73
CA THR A 274 5.00 -6.68 17.24
C THR A 274 6.44 -6.64 17.75
N SER A 275 7.03 -5.43 17.87
CA SER A 275 8.42 -5.28 18.33
C SER A 275 8.55 -5.54 19.83
N ASN A 276 9.69 -6.10 20.23
CA ASN A 276 10.07 -6.27 21.64
C ASN A 276 10.59 -4.97 22.28
N SER A 277 10.42 -3.81 21.64
CA SER A 277 10.72 -2.48 22.18
C SER A 277 9.47 -1.61 22.13
N ALA A 278 9.06 -1.09 23.29
CA ALA A 278 7.89 -0.24 23.38
C ALA A 278 8.09 1.08 22.63
N LEU A 279 9.26 1.72 22.76
CA LEU A 279 9.58 2.92 21.99
C LEU A 279 9.53 2.70 20.47
N LYS A 280 9.96 1.53 19.98
CA LYS A 280 9.84 1.18 18.55
C LYS A 280 8.39 0.99 18.13
N ASN A 281 7.58 0.30 18.93
CA ASN A 281 6.15 0.14 18.68
C ASN A 281 5.46 1.52 18.60
N ILE A 282 5.71 2.40 19.57
CA ILE A 282 5.17 3.77 19.57
C ILE A 282 5.59 4.52 18.31
N ARG A 283 6.89 4.52 17.98
CA ARG A 283 7.41 5.23 16.79
C ARG A 283 6.74 4.76 15.50
N GLN A 284 6.54 3.46 15.35
CA GLN A 284 5.96 2.88 14.14
C GLN A 284 4.45 3.12 14.04
N ALA A 285 3.73 3.07 15.17
CA ALA A 285 2.28 3.21 15.21
C ALA A 285 1.80 4.67 15.15
N LEU A 286 2.56 5.60 15.74
CA LEU A 286 2.11 6.98 15.97
C LEU A 286 1.73 7.71 14.68
N GLY A 287 2.53 7.59 13.62
CA GLY A 287 2.23 8.22 12.33
C GLY A 287 0.94 7.68 11.72
N GLN A 288 0.78 6.36 11.71
CA GLN A 288 -0.38 5.67 11.13
C GLN A 288 -1.66 6.02 11.88
N ILE A 289 -1.66 5.88 13.21
CA ILE A 289 -2.88 6.10 14.00
C ILE A 289 -3.31 7.58 14.03
N LEU A 290 -2.36 8.53 13.92
CA LEU A 290 -2.68 9.94 13.78
C LEU A 290 -3.20 10.27 12.38
N GLU A 291 -2.61 9.70 11.33
CA GLU A 291 -3.12 9.83 9.96
C GLU A 291 -4.57 9.35 9.91
N TYR A 292 -4.87 8.16 10.44
CA TYR A 292 -6.24 7.63 10.47
C TYR A 292 -7.21 8.55 11.20
N ALA A 293 -6.79 9.16 12.30
CA ALA A 293 -7.65 10.01 13.11
C ALA A 293 -7.91 11.39 12.49
N LEU A 294 -7.06 11.85 11.57
CA LEU A 294 -7.04 13.23 11.07
C LEU A 294 -7.32 13.35 9.57
N LEU A 295 -7.23 12.25 8.81
CA LEU A 295 -7.39 12.30 7.36
C LEU A 295 -8.84 12.64 6.97
N ASP A 296 -9.83 12.09 7.68
CA ASP A 296 -11.24 12.44 7.52
C ASP A 296 -11.64 13.50 8.55
N ALA A 297 -11.98 14.70 8.08
CA ALA A 297 -12.40 15.79 8.96
C ALA A 297 -13.74 15.53 9.68
N GLU A 298 -14.56 14.59 9.18
CA GLU A 298 -15.83 14.22 9.79
C GLU A 298 -15.70 13.07 10.80
N LEU A 299 -14.53 12.42 10.86
CA LEU A 299 -14.30 11.31 11.79
C LEU A 299 -14.23 11.79 13.24
N ASN A 300 -15.18 11.34 14.05
CA ASN A 300 -15.18 11.59 15.49
C ASN A 300 -14.35 10.54 16.24
N CYS A 301 -13.02 10.68 16.18
CA CYS A 301 -12.10 9.81 16.90
C CYS A 301 -12.02 10.19 18.40
N SER A 302 -12.28 9.21 19.27
CA SER A 302 -12.26 9.41 20.74
C SER A 302 -10.95 8.97 21.37
N ARG A 303 -10.39 7.85 20.91
CA ARG A 303 -9.16 7.28 21.46
C ARG A 303 -8.27 6.73 20.36
N LEU A 304 -6.97 6.90 20.58
CA LEU A 304 -5.89 6.28 19.81
C LEU A 304 -5.19 5.28 20.75
N ILE A 305 -5.22 4.01 20.41
CA ILE A 305 -4.63 2.96 21.23
C ILE A 305 -3.52 2.27 20.45
N ILE A 306 -2.29 2.40 20.95
CA ILE A 306 -1.14 1.66 20.41
C ILE A 306 -1.01 0.35 21.21
N ILE A 307 -0.90 -0.78 20.53
CA ILE A 307 -0.70 -2.08 21.16
C ILE A 307 0.68 -2.62 20.83
N GLY A 308 1.37 -3.16 21.84
CA GLY A 308 2.61 -3.87 21.62
C GLY A 308 2.94 -4.89 22.71
N PRO A 309 3.79 -5.88 22.44
CA PRO A 309 4.12 -6.93 23.41
C PRO A 309 5.13 -6.50 24.48
N ALA A 310 5.72 -5.31 24.36
CA ALA A 310 6.75 -4.79 25.27
C ALA A 310 6.15 -3.81 26.28
N GLU A 311 6.44 -3.99 27.56
CA GLU A 311 6.14 -3.00 28.61
C GLU A 311 6.97 -1.73 28.45
N LEU A 312 6.43 -0.60 28.92
CA LEU A 312 7.16 0.67 28.98
C LEU A 312 8.17 0.64 30.14
N ARG A 313 9.44 0.88 29.83
CA ARG A 313 10.45 1.20 30.84
C ARG A 313 10.22 2.62 31.38
N SER A 314 10.87 2.96 32.50
CA SER A 314 10.72 4.28 33.15
C SER A 314 10.84 5.46 32.19
N PHE A 315 11.94 5.53 31.43
CA PHE A 315 12.17 6.62 30.49
C PHE A 315 11.18 6.62 29.30
N GLU A 316 10.71 5.43 28.86
CA GLU A 316 9.71 5.30 27.79
C GLU A 316 8.34 5.76 28.28
N ARG A 317 8.00 5.51 29.56
CA ARG A 317 6.78 6.02 30.20
C ARG A 317 6.80 7.53 30.28
N GLU A 318 7.90 8.15 30.73
CA GLU A 318 8.04 9.61 30.72
C GLU A 318 7.93 10.21 29.32
N TYR A 319 8.57 9.57 28.33
CA TYR A 319 8.44 9.95 26.92
C TYR A 319 6.98 9.89 26.46
N PHE A 320 6.28 8.78 26.76
CA PHE A 320 4.89 8.59 26.36
C PHE A 320 3.94 9.57 27.07
N THR A 321 4.19 9.91 28.35
CA THR A 321 3.44 10.95 29.06
C THR A 321 3.58 12.31 28.40
N ARG A 322 4.80 12.70 28.01
CA ARG A 322 5.02 13.95 27.25
C ARG A 322 4.28 13.91 25.93
N LEU A 323 4.33 12.80 25.20
CA LEU A 323 3.62 12.63 23.94
C LEU A 323 2.10 12.76 24.12
N LYS A 324 1.50 12.10 25.13
CA LYS A 324 0.07 12.23 25.45
C LYS A 324 -0.35 13.68 25.69
N SER A 325 0.51 14.50 26.29
CA SER A 325 0.21 15.92 26.54
C SER A 325 0.22 16.80 25.28
N MET A 326 0.82 16.33 24.19
CA MET A 326 0.90 17.07 22.92
C MET A 326 -0.21 16.68 21.93
N VAL A 327 -0.90 15.56 22.17
CA VAL A 327 -1.94 15.04 21.28
C VAL A 327 -3.31 15.37 21.88
N ASN A 328 -4.14 16.09 21.12
CA ASN A 328 -5.48 16.51 21.58
C ASN A 328 -6.51 15.37 21.67
N ILE A 329 -6.17 14.19 21.12
CA ILE A 329 -6.98 12.97 21.19
C ILE A 329 -6.38 12.06 22.26
N LYS A 330 -7.23 11.35 23.01
CA LYS A 330 -6.78 10.47 24.10
C LYS A 330 -5.90 9.35 23.53
N LEU A 331 -4.59 9.41 23.81
CA LEU A 331 -3.61 8.42 23.39
C LEU A 331 -3.30 7.42 24.52
N GLU A 332 -3.35 6.13 24.22
CA GLU A 332 -3.09 5.03 25.17
C GLU A 332 -2.08 4.03 24.61
N TYR A 333 -1.36 3.34 25.50
CA TYR A 333 -0.47 2.23 25.14
C TYR A 333 -0.89 1.00 25.93
N TRP A 334 -1.21 -0.09 25.24
CA TRP A 334 -1.64 -1.34 25.85
C TRP A 334 -0.60 -2.43 25.60
N VAL A 335 -0.22 -3.12 26.67
CA VAL A 335 0.75 -4.21 26.61
C VAL A 335 0.04 -5.52 26.37
N TYR A 336 0.39 -6.20 25.27
CA TYR A 336 -0.06 -7.55 24.99
C TYR A 336 0.79 -8.60 25.75
N LYS A 337 0.11 -9.49 26.48
CA LYS A 337 0.69 -10.57 27.28
C LYS A 337 0.46 -11.92 26.61
N SER A 338 1.38 -12.30 25.72
CA SER A 338 1.28 -13.56 24.96
C SER A 338 1.22 -14.83 25.83
N ASN A 339 1.75 -14.77 27.05
CA ASN A 339 1.81 -15.92 27.96
C ASN A 339 0.59 -16.02 28.87
N GLU A 340 -0.28 -15.02 28.88
CA GLU A 340 -1.50 -15.02 29.69
C GLU A 340 -2.58 -15.83 28.98
N ILE A 341 -3.28 -16.68 29.74
CA ILE A 341 -4.30 -17.58 29.19
C ILE A 341 -5.69 -16.93 29.30
N GLN A 342 -5.92 -16.17 30.38
CA GLN A 342 -7.19 -15.49 30.61
C GLN A 342 -7.29 -14.25 29.72
N ILE A 343 -8.28 -14.23 28.82
CA ILE A 343 -8.43 -13.15 27.84
C ILE A 343 -8.51 -11.78 28.51
N GLU A 344 -9.16 -11.71 29.68
CA GLU A 344 -9.35 -10.49 30.47
C GLU A 344 -8.04 -9.89 31.00
N LYS A 345 -6.95 -10.67 30.98
CA LYS A 345 -5.61 -10.27 31.45
C LYS A 345 -4.59 -10.18 30.31
N LYS A 346 -4.96 -10.54 29.08
CA LYS A 346 -4.05 -10.49 27.92
C LYS A 346 -3.63 -9.08 27.54
N PHE A 347 -4.40 -8.06 27.91
CA PHE A 347 -4.08 -6.66 27.63
C PHE A 347 -3.98 -5.86 28.93
N LEU A 348 -2.79 -5.33 29.20
CA LEU A 348 -2.56 -4.43 30.32
C LEU A 348 -2.54 -2.99 29.81
N ILE A 349 -3.44 -2.15 30.33
CA ILE A 349 -3.51 -0.74 30.00
C ILE A 349 -2.46 0.02 30.82
N GLU A 350 -1.43 0.56 30.15
CA GLU A 350 -0.48 1.46 30.80
C GLU A 350 -1.15 2.84 30.94
N LYS A 351 -1.31 3.30 32.19
CA LYS A 351 -1.98 4.57 32.52
C LYS A 351 -1.09 5.76 32.20
#